data_AF-A0A218PWV4-F1
#
_entry.id   AF-A0A218PWV4-F1
#
_cell.length_a   1.000
_cell.length_b   1.000
_cell.length_c   1.000
_cell.angle_alpha   90.00
_cell.angle_beta   90.00
_cell.angle_gamma   90.00
#
_symmetry.space_group_name_H-M   'P 1'
#
loop_
_entity.id
_entity.type
_entity.pdbx_description
1 polymer ?
#
loop_
_entity_poly.entity_id
_entity_poly.type
_entity_poly.pdbx_seq_one_letter_code
_entity_poly.pdbx_strand_id
1 'polypeptide(L)' 'MYTARVRNSNIQKGKSAGYRLIYQVESPTSILLLTIYSKSDREDIGVNEIRDIVTEFST' A
#
# COMPACT_ATOMS: atom_id res chain seq x y z
N MET A 1 -7.76 6.68 5.32
CA MET A 1 -6.94 5.72 4.57
C MET A 1 -6.37 6.41 3.35
N TYR A 2 -5.07 6.27 3.10
CA TYR A 2 -4.34 7.02 2.07
C TYR A 2 -3.48 6.10 1.21
N THR A 3 -3.19 6.52 -0.03
CA THR A 3 -2.30 5.81 -0.95
C THR A 3 -1.09 6.68 -1.31
N ALA A 4 0.12 6.20 -1.06
CA ALA A 4 1.36 6.88 -1.47
C ALA A 4 2.06 6.12 -2.61
N ARG A 5 2.70 6.87 -3.52
CA ARG A 5 3.55 6.33 -4.59
C ARG A 5 4.99 6.38 -4.15
N VAL A 6 5.61 5.21 -3.95
CA VAL A 6 6.98 5.09 -3.46
C VAL A 6 7.88 4.60 -4.60
N ARG A 7 9.09 5.17 -4.70
CA ARG A 7 10.08 4.70 -5.68
C ARG A 7 10.42 3.25 -5.39
N ASN A 8 10.35 2.40 -6.42
CA ASN A 8 10.83 1.02 -6.33
C ASN A 8 12.27 0.95 -6.85
N SER A 9 13.24 0.92 -5.94
CA SER A 9 14.67 0.81 -6.28
C SER A 9 15.10 -0.63 -6.59
N ASN A 10 14.26 -1.63 -6.32
CA ASN A 10 14.59 -3.05 -6.48
C ASN A 10 14.43 -3.53 -7.92
N ILE A 11 13.80 -2.75 -8.80
CA ILE A 11 13.60 -3.10 -10.20
C ILE A 11 14.20 -2.06 -11.13
N GLN A 12 14.96 -2.52 -12.12
CA GLN A 12 15.47 -1.70 -13.24
C GLN A 12 14.37 -1.46 -14.29
N LYS A 13 13.14 -1.17 -13.86
CA LYS A 13 12.02 -0.78 -14.74
C LYS A 13 11.73 0.71 -14.54
N GLY A 14 11.17 1.34 -15.58
CA GLY A 14 10.84 2.77 -15.56
C GLY A 14 9.78 3.15 -14.52
N LYS A 15 9.40 4.43 -14.49
CA LYS A 15 8.46 5.05 -13.51
C LYS A 15 7.12 4.31 -13.30
N SER A 16 6.74 3.41 -14.22
CA SER A 16 5.52 2.60 -14.15
C SER A 16 5.57 1.45 -13.13
N ALA A 17 6.75 1.08 -12.61
CA ALA A 17 6.90 -0.05 -11.69
C ALA A 17 7.14 0.36 -10.22
N GLY A 18 6.73 1.57 -9.84
CA GLY A 18 6.81 2.03 -8.45
C GLY A 18 5.93 1.20 -7.49
N TYR A 19 6.19 1.33 -6.19
CA TYR A 19 5.34 0.74 -5.16
C TYR A 19 4.09 1.58 -4.93
N ARG A 20 2.99 0.91 -4.62
CA ARG A 20 1.81 1.49 -4.00
C ARG A 20 1.82 1.12 -2.53
N LEU A 21 1.80 2.15 -1.69
CA LEU A 21 1.77 2.03 -0.24
C LEU A 21 0.38 2.41 0.25
N ILE A 22 -0.25 1.55 1.04
CA ILE A 22 -1.55 1.82 1.65
C ILE A 22 -1.38 1.88 3.16
N TYR A 23 -1.83 2.99 3.74
CA TYR A 23 -1.69 3.23 5.17
C TYR A 23 -2.86 4.02 5.74
N GLN A 24 -2.98 3.96 7.05
CA GLN A 24 -3.89 4.77 7.86
C GLN A 24 -3.08 5.69 8.77
N VAL A 25 -3.55 6.92 8.96
CA VAL A 25 -2.96 7.85 9.93
C VAL A 25 -3.65 7.62 11.27
N GLU A 26 -2.88 7.21 12.27
CA GLU A 26 -3.37 6.97 13.63
C GLU A 26 -3.20 8.21 14.51
N SER A 27 -2.11 8.96 14.28
CA SER A 27 -1.82 10.20 14.99
C SER A 27 -0.92 11.11 14.12
N PRO A 28 -0.65 12.35 14.55
CA PRO A 28 0.25 13.24 13.80
C PRO A 28 1.66 12.68 13.56
N THR A 29 2.10 11.71 14.38
CA THR A 29 3.45 11.14 14.32
C THR A 29 3.46 9.63 14.05
N SER A 30 2.29 9.00 13.85
CA SER A 30 2.17 7.55 13.66
C SER A 30 1.24 7.18 12.52
N ILE A 31 1.67 6.22 11.72
CA ILE A 31 0.86 5.60 10.68
C ILE A 31 0.84 4.08 10.89
N LEU A 32 -0.31 3.48 10.61
CA LEU A 32 -0.45 2.04 10.46
C LEU A 32 -0.26 1.68 8.99
N LEU A 33 0.77 0.90 8.69
CA LEU A 33 1.00 0.35 7.37
C LEU A 33 0.08 -0.86 7.14
N LEU A 34 -0.81 -0.79 6.15
CA LEU A 34 -1.74 -1.88 5.82
C LEU A 34 -1.13 -2.84 4.81
N THR A 35 -0.61 -2.31 3.70
CA THR A 35 0.04 -3.15 2.68
C THR A 35 0.95 -2.32 1.75
N ILE A 36 1.91 -2.99 1.12
CA ILE A 36 2.77 -2.45 0.06
C ILE A 36 2.84 -3.47 -1.08
N TYR A 37 2.68 -3.02 -2.31
CA TYR A 37 2.82 -3.88 -3.49
C TYR A 37 3.39 -3.13 -4.68
N SER A 38 4.07 -3.83 -5.59
CA SER A 38 4.54 -3.23 -6.84
C SER A 38 3.36 -2.99 -7.77
N LYS A 39 3.31 -1.82 -8.42
CA LYS A 39 2.31 -1.52 -9.45
C LYS A 39 2.36 -2.52 -10.62
N SER A 40 3.50 -3.16 -10.86
CA SER A 40 3.62 -4.21 -11.88
C SER A 40 2.92 -5.51 -11.52
N ASP A 41 2.73 -5.77 -10.22
CA ASP A 41 2.27 -7.07 -9.74
C ASP A 41 0.75 -7.08 -9.57
N ARG A 42 0.15 -5.89 -9.37
CA ARG A 42 -1.29 -5.70 -9.26
C ARG A 42 -1.72 -4.37 -9.87
N GLU A 43 -2.80 -4.42 -10.67
CA GLU A 43 -3.39 -3.22 -11.28
C GLU A 43 -4.08 -2.34 -10.24
N ASP A 44 -5.00 -2.88 -9.45
CA ASP A 44 -5.70 -2.20 -8.35
C ASP A 44 -6.07 -3.17 -7.23
N ILE A 45 -6.05 -2.67 -5.99
CA ILE A 45 -6.54 -3.39 -4.81
C ILE A 45 -7.94 -2.87 -4.48
N GLY A 46 -8.91 -3.79 -4.41
CA GLY A 46 -10.30 -3.44 -4.15
C GLY A 46 -10.53 -3.01 -2.71
N VAL A 47 -11.54 -2.18 -2.47
CA VAL A 47 -11.92 -1.72 -1.12
C VAL A 47 -12.25 -2.89 -0.20
N ASN A 48 -12.82 -3.98 -0.72
CA ASN A 48 -13.12 -5.17 0.06
C ASN A 48 -11.86 -5.86 0.56
N GLU A 49 -10.86 -6.01 -0.30
CA GLU A 49 -9.58 -6.63 0.07
C GLU A 49 -8.84 -5.82 1.15
N ILE A 50 -8.95 -4.49 1.09
CA ILE A 50 -8.44 -3.63 2.16
C ILE A 50 -9.19 -3.85 3.48
N ARG A 51 -10.52 -4.02 3.44
CA ARG A 51 -11.31 -4.32 4.64
C ARG A 51 -10.94 -5.66 5.23
N ASP A 52 -10.67 -6.66 4.39
CA ASP A 52 -10.24 -7.98 4.83
C ASP A 52 -8.90 -7.89 5.56
N ILE A 53 -7.92 -7.18 4.98
CA ILE A 53 -6.63 -6.90 5.63
C ILE A 53 -6.84 -6.22 6.99
N VAL A 54 -7.65 -5.16 7.05
CA VAL A 54 -7.90 -4.44 8.32
C VAL A 54 -8.57 -5.35 9.35
N THR A 55 -9.53 -6.19 8.93
CA THR A 55 -10.26 -7.11 9.82
C THR A 55 -9.34 -8.18 10.38
N GLU A 56 -8.45 -8.73 9.56
CA GLU A 56 -7.47 -9.75 9.94
C GLU A 56 -6.53 -9.25 11.05
N PHE A 57 -6.06 -8.00 10.97
CA PHE A 57 -5.14 -7.43 11.95
C PHE A 57 -5.81 -6.76 13.17
N SER A 58 -7.15 -6.74 13.24
CA SER A 58 -7.89 -6.14 14.35
C SER A 58 -8.46 -7.16 15.36
N THR A 59 -8.12 -8.46 15.20
CA THR A 59 -8.55 -9.57 16.06
C THR A 59 -7.37 -10.12 16.86
#